data_AF-A0A536ZJK8-F1
#
_entry.id   AF-A0A536ZJK8-F1
#
_cell.length_a   1.000
_cell.length_b   1.000
_cell.length_c   1.000
_cell.angle_alpha   90.00
_cell.angle_beta   90.00
_cell.angle_gamma   90.00
#
_symmetry.space_group_name_H-M   'P 1'
#
loop_
_entity.id
_entity.type
_entity.pdbx_description
1 polymer ?
#
loop_
_entity_poly.entity_id
_entity_poly.type
_entity_poly.pdbx_seq_one_letter_code
_entity_poly.pdbx_strand_id
1 'polypeptide(L)'
;PAMALRVAAPAHLIDINGIEELQQFTASGDGDLTVRACVRHAAFERPVQPGPLGALLARVVRYIAHYPIRTRGTMCGSLAHADPASEWCLVAATLDAELTALSRRGTRPIPARDWFQGLMTTALKPDELLLEVRFKSLPAAGARAILRWRWRWSHSGCNPE
;
A
#
# COMPACT_ATOMS: atom_id res chain seq x y z
N PRO A 1 -15.57 -0.18 3.02
CA PRO A 1 -16.77 0.39 3.67
C PRO A 1 -17.49 1.49 2.85
N ALA A 2 -16.84 2.16 1.89
CA ALA A 2 -17.44 3.27 1.14
C ALA A 2 -18.80 2.94 0.49
N MET A 3 -18.96 1.75 -0.11
CA MET A 3 -20.25 1.33 -0.68
C MET A 3 -21.31 1.02 0.38
N ALA A 4 -20.93 0.35 1.47
CA ALA A 4 -21.85 0.04 2.58
C ALA A 4 -22.39 1.32 3.25
N LEU A 5 -21.55 2.36 3.36
CA LEU A 5 -21.92 3.68 3.87
C LEU A 5 -22.48 4.61 2.78
N ARG A 6 -22.61 4.14 1.54
CA ARG A 6 -23.08 4.91 0.36
C ARG A 6 -22.28 6.18 0.04
N VAL A 7 -21.03 6.25 0.48
CA VAL A 7 -20.07 7.28 0.08
C VAL A 7 -19.63 7.07 -1.38
N ALA A 8 -19.66 5.83 -1.87
CA ALA A 8 -19.43 5.50 -3.27
C ALA A 8 -20.53 4.55 -3.80
N ALA A 9 -21.04 4.83 -5.00
CA ALA A 9 -22.07 4.02 -5.66
C ALA A 9 -21.69 3.76 -7.13
N PRO A 10 -20.63 2.98 -7.39
CA PRO A 10 -20.21 2.69 -8.76
C PRO A 10 -21.27 1.84 -9.49
N ALA A 11 -21.50 2.12 -10.77
CA ALA A 11 -22.39 1.31 -11.61
C ALA A 11 -21.84 -0.10 -11.88
N HIS A 12 -20.51 -0.24 -11.85
CA HIS A 12 -19.81 -1.48 -12.12
C HIS A 12 -18.69 -1.70 -11.12
N LEU A 13 -18.47 -2.96 -10.73
CA LEU A 13 -17.33 -3.39 -9.92
C LEU A 13 -16.53 -4.39 -10.73
N ILE A 14 -15.26 -4.07 -10.99
CA ILE A 14 -14.34 -4.95 -11.70
C ILE A 14 -13.50 -5.66 -10.63
N ASP A 15 -13.74 -6.96 -10.45
CA ASP A 15 -12.95 -7.78 -9.54
C ASP A 15 -11.68 -8.30 -10.23
N ILE A 16 -10.52 -7.92 -9.72
CA ILE A 16 -9.19 -8.34 -10.21
C ILE A 16 -8.55 -9.44 -9.35
N ASN A 17 -9.25 -9.95 -8.33
CA ASN A 17 -8.70 -10.95 -7.41
C ASN A 17 -8.40 -12.29 -8.10
N GLY A 18 -9.05 -12.60 -9.22
CA GLY A 18 -8.83 -13.85 -9.97
C GLY A 18 -7.57 -13.88 -10.85
N ILE A 19 -6.79 -12.80 -10.92
CA ILE A 19 -5.59 -12.71 -11.76
C ILE A 19 -4.37 -13.10 -10.91
N GLU A 20 -3.85 -14.31 -11.10
CA GLU A 20 -2.78 -14.89 -10.27
C GLU A 20 -1.47 -14.09 -10.36
N GLU A 21 -1.15 -13.56 -11.54
CA GLU A 21 0.05 -12.77 -11.81
C GLU A 21 0.09 -11.48 -10.97
N LEU A 22 -1.07 -10.98 -10.53
CA LEU A 22 -1.17 -9.81 -9.67
C LEU A 22 -0.94 -10.13 -8.18
N GLN A 23 -0.86 -11.41 -7.79
CA GLN A 23 -0.75 -11.83 -6.39
C GLN A 23 0.69 -12.05 -5.92
N GLN A 24 1.67 -11.68 -6.73
CA GLN A 24 3.08 -11.98 -6.49
C GLN A 24 3.89 -10.72 -6.17
N PHE A 25 5.02 -10.90 -5.49
CA PHE A 25 6.07 -9.91 -5.40
C PHE A 25 7.39 -10.54 -5.85
N THR A 26 8.32 -9.72 -6.31
CA THR A 26 9.60 -10.18 -6.85
C THR A 26 10.73 -9.34 -6.24
N ALA A 27 11.71 -10.03 -5.67
CA ALA A 27 12.99 -9.46 -5.26
C ALA A 27 13.97 -9.57 -6.43
N SER A 28 14.55 -8.45 -6.85
CA SER A 28 15.64 -8.46 -7.83
C SER A 28 16.97 -8.84 -7.17
N GLY A 29 17.97 -9.22 -7.97
CA GLY A 29 19.32 -9.53 -7.48
C GLY A 29 19.98 -8.35 -6.74
N ASP A 30 19.61 -7.12 -7.08
CA ASP A 30 20.12 -5.89 -6.46
C ASP A 30 19.37 -5.48 -5.19
N GLY A 31 18.38 -6.30 -4.77
CA GLY A 31 17.59 -6.09 -3.56
C GLY A 31 16.39 -5.16 -3.72
N ASP A 32 16.11 -4.63 -4.93
CA ASP A 32 14.86 -3.93 -5.21
C ASP A 32 13.69 -4.90 -5.09
N LEU A 33 12.55 -4.42 -4.57
CA LEU A 33 11.33 -5.17 -4.39
C LEU A 33 10.23 -4.61 -5.28
N THR A 34 9.59 -5.47 -6.08
CA THR A 34 8.38 -5.14 -6.83
C THR A 34 7.20 -5.89 -6.24
N VAL A 35 6.11 -5.18 -5.95
CA VAL A 35 4.90 -5.71 -5.32
C VAL A 35 3.71 -5.50 -6.25
N ARG A 36 3.05 -6.57 -6.70
CA ARG A 36 1.91 -6.49 -7.62
C ARG A 36 0.61 -6.09 -6.91
N ALA A 37 -0.39 -5.67 -7.71
CA ALA A 37 -1.63 -5.06 -7.27
C ALA A 37 -2.41 -5.83 -6.19
N CYS A 38 -2.41 -7.17 -6.27
CA CYS A 38 -3.20 -8.05 -5.42
C CYS A 38 -2.40 -8.68 -4.26
N VAL A 39 -1.16 -8.25 -4.01
CA VAL A 39 -0.39 -8.71 -2.84
C VAL A 39 -1.03 -8.18 -1.55
N ARG A 40 -1.50 -9.11 -0.72
CA ARG A 40 -2.20 -8.80 0.54
C ARG A 40 -1.28 -8.19 1.57
N HIS A 41 -1.82 -7.36 2.47
CA HIS A 41 -1.07 -6.87 3.62
C HIS A 41 -0.51 -8.03 4.46
N ALA A 42 -1.27 -9.13 4.62
CA ALA A 42 -0.84 -10.30 5.37
C ALA A 42 0.47 -10.93 4.87
N ALA A 43 0.81 -10.78 3.58
CA ALA A 43 2.08 -11.28 3.03
C ALA A 43 3.30 -10.63 3.69
N PHE A 44 3.14 -9.42 4.21
CA PHE A 44 4.20 -8.67 4.87
C PHE A 44 4.31 -8.99 6.37
N GLU A 45 3.51 -9.88 6.97
CA GLU A 45 3.65 -10.19 8.42
C GLU A 45 5.01 -10.81 8.78
N ARG A 46 5.74 -11.29 7.76
CA ARG A 46 7.14 -11.69 7.82
C ARG A 46 7.93 -10.96 6.73
N PRO A 47 9.26 -10.84 6.85
CA PRO A 47 10.07 -10.24 5.80
C PRO A 47 9.86 -10.96 4.47
N VAL A 48 9.42 -10.21 3.46
CA VAL A 48 9.19 -10.71 2.09
C VAL A 48 10.49 -10.97 1.33
N GLN A 49 11.58 -10.34 1.77
CA GLN A 49 12.93 -10.59 1.30
C GLN A 49 13.94 -10.33 2.45
N PRO A 50 15.17 -10.85 2.37
CA PRO A 50 16.23 -10.50 3.30
C PRO A 50 16.56 -9.01 3.28
N GLY A 51 17.20 -8.54 4.36
CA GLY A 51 17.73 -7.19 4.44
C GLY A 51 16.76 -6.13 4.99
N PRO A 52 17.19 -4.85 5.03
CA PRO A 52 16.51 -3.81 5.78
C PRO A 52 15.12 -3.47 5.25
N LEU A 53 14.92 -3.52 3.93
CA LEU A 53 13.62 -3.23 3.30
C LEU A 53 12.55 -4.25 3.73
N GLY A 54 12.86 -5.55 3.64
CA GLY A 54 11.92 -6.61 4.06
C GLY A 54 11.60 -6.54 5.55
N ALA A 55 12.61 -6.26 6.39
CA ALA A 55 12.42 -6.07 7.83
C ALA A 55 11.55 -4.84 8.16
N LEU A 56 11.74 -3.73 7.44
CA LEU A 56 10.93 -2.52 7.59
C LEU A 56 9.46 -2.79 7.25
N LEU A 57 9.18 -3.38 6.09
CA LEU A 57 7.80 -3.67 5.67
C LEU A 57 7.11 -4.62 6.65
N ALA A 58 7.85 -5.60 7.19
CA ALA A 58 7.32 -6.52 8.20
C ALA A 58 7.05 -5.89 9.56
N ARG A 59 7.73 -4.78 9.87
CA ARG A 59 7.41 -3.97 11.04
C ARG A 59 6.21 -3.06 10.79
N VAL A 60 6.13 -2.44 9.61
CA VAL A 60 5.07 -1.49 9.24
C VAL A 60 3.69 -2.17 9.22
N VAL A 61 3.58 -3.36 8.64
CA VAL A 61 2.28 -4.05 8.49
C VAL A 61 1.54 -4.26 9.81
N ARG A 62 2.27 -4.33 10.93
CA ARG A 62 1.71 -4.55 12.28
C ARG A 62 0.86 -3.37 12.75
N TYR A 63 1.03 -2.19 12.15
CA TYR A 63 0.22 -1.01 12.40
C TYR A 63 -1.02 -0.94 11.51
N ILE A 64 -1.09 -1.78 10.47
CA ILE A 64 -2.19 -1.81 9.51
C ILE A 64 -3.30 -2.69 10.05
N ALA A 65 -4.30 -2.03 10.63
CA ALA A 65 -5.59 -2.61 10.99
C ALA A 65 -5.49 -3.92 11.80
N HIS A 66 -6.57 -4.73 11.78
CA HIS A 66 -6.61 -6.07 12.37
C HIS A 66 -6.54 -7.15 11.26
N TYR A 67 -6.28 -8.39 11.67
CA TYR A 67 -5.96 -9.49 10.74
C TYR A 67 -7.00 -9.71 9.60
N PRO A 68 -8.32 -9.75 9.85
CA PRO A 68 -9.34 -9.80 8.79
C PRO A 68 -9.22 -8.75 7.69
N ILE A 69 -8.78 -7.54 8.03
CA ILE A 69 -8.52 -6.50 7.03
C ILE A 69 -7.23 -6.82 6.28
N ARG A 70 -6.19 -7.29 6.97
CA ARG A 70 -4.89 -7.60 6.34
C ARG A 70 -4.94 -8.77 5.37
N THR A 71 -5.83 -9.74 5.56
CA THR A 71 -5.97 -10.88 4.64
C THR A 71 -6.73 -10.54 3.35
N ARG A 72 -7.41 -9.38 3.31
CA ARG A 72 -8.18 -8.94 2.13
C ARG A 72 -7.60 -7.68 1.47
N GLY A 73 -7.15 -6.72 2.26
CA GLY A 73 -6.52 -5.49 1.78
C GLY A 73 -5.17 -5.74 1.12
N THR A 74 -4.83 -4.93 0.11
CA THR A 74 -3.59 -5.04 -0.66
C THR A 74 -2.78 -3.75 -0.55
N MET A 75 -1.45 -3.85 -0.63
CA MET A 75 -0.58 -2.68 -0.57
C MET A 75 -0.95 -1.66 -1.66
N CYS A 76 -1.07 -2.10 -2.90
CA CYS A 76 -1.48 -1.25 -4.02
C CYS A 76 -2.90 -0.72 -3.87
N GLY A 77 -3.84 -1.48 -3.31
CA GLY A 77 -5.19 -0.98 -3.02
C GLY A 77 -5.17 0.20 -2.05
N SER A 78 -4.30 0.15 -1.03
CA SER A 78 -4.11 1.27 -0.10
C SER A 78 -3.47 2.49 -0.80
N LEU A 79 -2.47 2.27 -1.66
CA LEU A 79 -1.81 3.32 -2.44
C LEU A 79 -2.74 3.99 -3.45
N ALA A 80 -3.61 3.20 -4.10
CA ALA A 80 -4.64 3.69 -5.00
C ALA A 80 -5.77 4.43 -4.27
N HIS A 81 -6.04 4.07 -3.01
CA HIS A 81 -7.01 4.78 -2.17
C HIS A 81 -6.48 6.13 -1.67
N ALA A 82 -5.16 6.26 -1.49
CA ALA A 82 -4.47 7.51 -1.14
C ALA A 82 -4.99 8.22 0.11
N ASP A 83 -5.32 7.43 1.15
CA ASP A 83 -5.57 7.98 2.48
C ASP A 83 -4.25 8.42 3.12
N PRO A 84 -4.07 9.70 3.51
CA PRO A 84 -2.85 10.15 4.19
C PRO A 84 -2.56 9.45 5.51
N ALA A 85 -3.57 8.82 6.15
CA ALA A 85 -3.38 8.01 7.35
C ALA A 85 -2.80 6.61 7.05
N SER A 86 -2.68 6.22 5.77
CA SER A 86 -2.15 4.92 5.38
C SER A 86 -0.65 4.81 5.62
N GLU A 87 -0.25 3.75 6.31
CA GLU A 87 1.15 3.39 6.49
C GLU A 87 1.84 3.07 5.15
N TRP A 88 1.13 2.52 4.18
CA TRP A 88 1.71 2.26 2.85
C TRP A 88 1.93 3.52 2.05
N CYS A 89 1.02 4.50 2.14
CA CYS A 89 1.23 5.80 1.50
C CYS A 89 2.45 6.50 2.11
N LEU A 90 2.60 6.46 3.43
CA LEU A 90 3.78 6.99 4.12
C LEU A 90 5.06 6.29 3.67
N VAL A 91 5.09 4.96 3.62
CA VAL A 91 6.28 4.20 3.19
C VAL A 91 6.62 4.50 1.73
N ALA A 92 5.65 4.50 0.82
CA ALA A 92 5.87 4.81 -0.58
C ALA A 92 6.44 6.21 -0.79
N ALA A 93 5.87 7.23 -0.12
CA ALA A 93 6.38 8.59 -0.19
C ALA A 93 7.78 8.73 0.44
N THR A 94 8.02 8.09 1.58
CA THR A 94 9.31 8.17 2.30
C THR A 94 10.46 7.52 1.52
N LEU A 95 10.18 6.41 0.83
CA LEU A 95 11.17 5.64 0.08
C LEU A 95 11.22 6.03 -1.41
N ASP A 96 10.53 7.10 -1.81
CA ASP A 96 10.34 7.52 -3.21
C ASP A 96 10.06 6.34 -4.15
N ALA A 97 9.05 5.54 -3.78
CA ALA A 97 8.67 4.35 -4.54
C ALA A 97 8.21 4.71 -5.96
N GLU A 98 8.37 3.79 -6.90
CA GLU A 98 7.87 3.94 -8.27
C GLU A 98 6.58 3.13 -8.42
N LEU A 99 5.49 3.79 -8.83
CA LEU A 99 4.17 3.20 -8.99
C LEU A 99 3.84 3.10 -10.48
N THR A 100 3.50 1.90 -10.96
CA THR A 100 3.23 1.67 -12.38
C THR A 100 1.73 1.70 -12.65
N ALA A 101 1.27 2.70 -13.39
CA ALA A 101 -0.10 2.75 -13.91
C ALA A 101 -0.20 1.96 -15.21
N LEU A 102 -1.24 1.14 -15.36
CA LEU A 102 -1.53 0.33 -16.54
C LEU A 102 -2.85 0.79 -17.17
N SER A 103 -2.87 0.95 -18.48
CA SER A 103 -4.08 1.12 -19.28
C SER A 103 -4.01 0.26 -20.54
N ARG A 104 -5.05 0.31 -21.38
CA ARG A 104 -5.03 -0.29 -22.72
C ARG A 104 -3.93 0.27 -23.64
N ARG A 105 -3.37 1.44 -23.31
CA ARG A 105 -2.28 2.09 -24.06
C ARG A 105 -0.89 1.62 -23.63
N GLY A 106 -0.80 0.80 -22.57
CA GLY A 106 0.46 0.34 -21.99
C GLY A 106 0.63 0.82 -20.55
N THR A 107 1.88 0.75 -20.08
CA THR A 107 2.28 1.10 -18.72
C THR A 107 3.02 2.43 -18.67
N ARG A 108 2.89 3.15 -17.56
CA ARG A 108 3.75 4.30 -17.23
C ARG A 108 4.16 4.27 -15.76
N PRO A 109 5.46 4.41 -15.45
CA PRO A 109 5.92 4.60 -14.08
C PRO A 109 5.63 6.03 -13.60
N ILE A 110 5.35 6.18 -12.32
CA ILE A 110 5.09 7.46 -11.64
C ILE A 110 5.82 7.41 -10.29
N PRO A 111 6.76 8.34 -10.01
CA PRO A 111 7.41 8.37 -8.70
C PRO A 111 6.41 8.80 -7.62
N ALA A 112 6.59 8.33 -6.38
CA ALA A 112 5.66 8.55 -5.28
C ALA A 112 5.40 10.03 -5.00
N ARG A 113 6.41 10.89 -5.19
CA ARG A 113 6.28 12.36 -5.08
C ARG A 113 5.22 12.96 -6.02
N ASP A 114 4.98 12.34 -7.18
CA ASP A 114 4.03 12.79 -8.19
C ASP A 114 2.72 11.98 -8.14
N TRP A 115 2.68 10.91 -7.34
CA TRP A 115 1.53 10.01 -7.25
C TRP A 115 0.38 10.60 -6.43
N PHE A 116 0.67 11.19 -5.26
CA PHE A 116 -0.35 11.71 -4.35
C PHE A 116 -0.65 13.18 -4.68
N GLN A 117 -1.81 13.45 -5.27
CA GLN A 117 -2.19 14.80 -5.73
C GLN A 117 -3.07 15.56 -4.73
N GLY A 118 -3.54 14.89 -3.68
CA GLY A 118 -4.36 15.47 -2.62
C GLY A 118 -4.97 14.39 -1.73
N LEU A 119 -5.89 14.80 -0.85
CA LEU A 119 -6.66 13.89 -0.02
C LEU A 119 -7.39 12.87 -0.91
N MET A 120 -7.14 11.57 -0.70
CA MET A 120 -7.80 10.47 -1.42
C MET A 120 -7.67 10.57 -2.96
N THR A 121 -6.67 11.31 -3.45
CA THR A 121 -6.54 11.65 -4.87
C THR A 121 -5.15 11.25 -5.37
N THR A 122 -5.12 10.45 -6.42
CA THR A 122 -3.87 9.97 -7.05
C THR A 122 -3.71 10.53 -8.46
N ALA A 123 -2.53 10.35 -9.04
CA ALA A 123 -2.25 10.63 -10.44
C ALA A 123 -2.80 9.59 -11.44
N LEU A 124 -3.58 8.59 -10.98
CA LEU A 124 -4.25 7.64 -11.87
C LEU A 124 -5.30 8.34 -12.73
N LYS A 125 -5.31 8.01 -14.01
CA LYS A 125 -6.39 8.41 -14.92
C LYS A 125 -7.60 7.48 -14.77
N PRO A 126 -8.80 7.89 -15.20
CA PRO A 126 -10.03 7.10 -15.04
C PRO A 126 -10.00 5.70 -15.65
N ASP A 127 -9.14 5.45 -16.63
CA ASP A 127 -9.00 4.17 -17.32
C ASP A 127 -7.68 3.44 -16.99
N GLU A 128 -7.03 3.85 -15.89
CA GLU A 128 -5.79 3.26 -15.40
C GLU A 128 -6.00 2.41 -14.14
N LEU A 129 -5.19 1.37 -14.01
CA LEU A 129 -5.06 0.52 -12.83
C LEU A 129 -3.64 0.67 -12.25
N LEU A 130 -3.50 0.75 -10.92
CA LEU A 130 -2.19 0.56 -10.29
C LEU A 130 -1.78 -0.92 -10.40
N LEU A 131 -0.82 -1.21 -11.29
CA LEU A 131 -0.35 -2.57 -11.56
C LEU A 131 0.59 -3.08 -10.46
N GLU A 132 1.49 -2.21 -10.00
CA GLU A 132 2.53 -2.56 -9.04
C GLU A 132 3.17 -1.32 -8.41
N VAL A 133 3.88 -1.55 -7.31
CA VAL A 133 4.81 -0.59 -6.71
C VAL A 133 6.19 -1.22 -6.57
N ARG A 134 7.23 -0.44 -6.90
CA ARG A 134 8.64 -0.82 -6.79
C ARG A 134 9.34 0.03 -5.74
N PHE A 135 10.08 -0.64 -4.86
CA PHE A 135 10.94 -0.03 -3.86
C PHE A 135 12.40 -0.34 -4.17
N LYS A 136 13.26 0.66 -4.02
CA LYS A 136 14.71 0.48 -4.10
C LYS A 136 15.25 -0.22 -2.88
N SER A 137 16.32 -0.99 -3.05
CA SER A 137 17.02 -1.61 -1.94
C SER A 137 17.49 -0.56 -0.92
N LEU A 138 17.45 -0.92 0.36
CA LEU A 138 17.93 -0.06 1.44
C LEU A 138 19.34 -0.50 1.86
N PRO A 139 20.28 0.44 2.06
CA PRO A 139 21.64 0.11 2.47
C PRO A 139 21.66 -0.56 3.85
N ALA A 140 22.60 -1.50 4.05
CA ALA A 140 22.70 -2.35 5.24
C ALA A 140 22.95 -1.57 6.55
N ALA A 141 23.43 -0.33 6.50
CA ALA A 141 23.68 0.51 7.66
C ALA A 141 23.24 1.97 7.40
N GLY A 142 22.51 2.56 8.34
CA GLY A 142 22.26 4.00 8.41
C GLY A 142 20.81 4.47 8.27
N ALA A 143 19.91 3.68 7.68
CA ALA A 143 18.50 4.06 7.55
C ALA A 143 17.73 3.81 8.86
N ARG A 144 17.81 4.75 9.81
CA ARG A 144 16.89 4.80 10.96
C ARG A 144 15.56 5.38 10.50
N ALA A 145 14.64 4.53 10.04
CA ALA A 145 13.24 4.93 9.91
C ALA A 145 12.62 5.00 11.31
N ILE A 146 12.52 6.22 11.87
CA ILE A 146 11.73 6.46 13.08
C ILE A 146 10.26 6.57 12.66
N LEU A 147 9.58 5.43 12.59
CA LEU A 147 8.13 5.39 12.49
C LEU A 147 7.56 5.63 13.90
N ARG A 148 7.37 6.90 14.27
CA ARG A 148 6.65 7.26 15.50
C ARG A 148 5.18 7.44 15.20
N TRP A 149 4.43 6.34 15.19
CA TRP A 149 2.97 6.35 15.13
C TRP A 149 2.39 6.10 16.52
N ARG A 150 1.45 6.95 16.96
CA ARG A 150 0.71 6.76 18.21
C ARG A 150 -0.78 7.01 17.95
N TRP A 151 -1.52 5.96 17.61
CA TRP A 151 -2.97 5.94 17.79
C TRP A 151 -3.27 5.94 19.28
N ARG A 152 -3.85 7.01 19.80
CA ARG A 152 -4.41 7.03 21.16
C ARG A 152 -5.93 6.93 21.02
N TRP A 153 -6.45 5.70 21.09
CA TRP A 153 -7.88 5.50 21.33
C TRP A 153 -8.16 5.90 22.78
N SER A 154 -8.64 7.12 23.02
CA SER A 154 -9.26 7.44 24.30
C SER A 154 -10.66 6.83 24.30
N HIS A 155 -10.81 5.68 24.97
CA HIS A 155 -12.12 5.28 25.49
C HIS A 155 -12.43 6.22 26.65
N SER A 156 -12.90 7.43 26.37
CA SER A 156 -13.70 8.17 27.33
C SER A 156 -15.06 7.49 27.35
N GLY A 157 -15.18 6.52 28.25
CA GLY A 157 -16.42 5.82 28.51
C GLY A 157 -17.53 6.80 28.86
N CYS A 158 -18.65 6.68 28.14
CA CYS A 158 -19.95 7.08 28.64
C CYS A 158 -20.19 6.31 29.94
N ASN A 159 -20.21 7.02 31.07
CA ASN A 159 -20.82 6.52 32.30
C ASN A 159 -22.32 6.87 32.20
N PRO A 160 -23.25 5.90 32.29
CA PRO A 160 -24.65 6.21 32.46
C PRO A 160 -24.91 6.57 33.93
N GLU A 161 -25.49 7.74 34.18
CA GLU A 161 -26.38 7.94 35.33
C GLU A 161 -27.77 7.39 34.98
#